data_AF-A0A139R6M1-F1
#
_entry.id   AF-A0A139R6M1-F1
#
_cell.length_a   1.000
_cell.length_b   1.000
_cell.length_c   1.000
_cell.angle_alpha   90.00
_cell.angle_beta   90.00
_cell.angle_gamma   90.00
#
_symmetry.space_group_name_H-M   'P 1'
#
loop_
_entity.id
_entity.type
_entity.pdbx_description
1 polymer ?
#
loop_
_entity_poly.entity_id
_entity_poly.type
_entity_poly.pdbx_seq_one_letter_code
_entity_poly.pdbx_strand_id
1 'polypeptide(L)'
;MKNSNEAEMKLLYTDIRTSLTEILTKEAEELVAAGKRVFYIAPNSLSFEKERAVLECLSQQASFAITVTRFAQMARYLVLNDLPAKTSLDDIGLGMAFYKCLAELDPKDLRVYGAIKQDPQFIQQLIELYHEMTTAQMSFLDLESLADEDKRSDLLLIFEKVTTYLNQGQLAQGSQFVPI
;
A
#
# COMPACT_ATOMS: atom_id res chain seq x y z
N MET A 1 -2.55 -39.45 -10.98
CA MET A 1 -2.19 -38.31 -10.10
C MET A 1 -1.05 -37.55 -10.75
N LYS A 2 -1.33 -36.35 -11.28
CA LYS A 2 -0.32 -35.32 -11.55
C LYS A 2 -0.90 -34.02 -10.98
N ASN A 3 -0.52 -33.73 -9.74
CA ASN A 3 -0.71 -32.42 -9.14
C ASN A 3 0.39 -31.53 -9.70
N SER A 4 0.12 -30.84 -10.79
CA SER A 4 0.93 -29.71 -11.23
C SER A 4 0.17 -28.46 -10.82
N ASN A 5 0.43 -27.97 -9.62
CA ASN A 5 -0.02 -26.65 -9.19
C ASN A 5 0.96 -25.64 -9.80
N GLU A 6 0.92 -25.46 -11.12
CA GLU A 6 1.61 -24.36 -11.79
C GLU A 6 0.77 -23.10 -11.56
N ALA A 7 1.32 -22.15 -10.80
CA ALA A 7 0.81 -20.79 -10.80
C ALA A 7 1.14 -20.18 -12.17
N GLU A 8 0.32 -20.51 -13.18
CA GLU A 8 0.51 -20.11 -14.56
C GLU A 8 0.07 -18.65 -14.71
N MET A 9 1.03 -17.73 -14.85
CA MET A 9 0.75 -16.33 -15.17
C MET A 9 0.41 -16.23 -16.66
N LYS A 10 -0.84 -15.89 -16.98
CA LYS A 10 -1.31 -15.72 -18.36
C LYS A 10 -1.51 -14.24 -18.67
N LEU A 11 -0.80 -13.74 -19.68
CA LEU A 11 -1.00 -12.38 -20.18
C LEU A 11 -2.07 -12.41 -21.28
N LEU A 12 -3.14 -11.64 -21.11
CA LEU A 12 -4.21 -11.51 -22.09
C LEU A 12 -4.15 -10.14 -22.77
N TYR A 13 -4.11 -10.15 -24.09
CA TYR A 13 -4.21 -8.96 -24.92
C TYR A 13 -5.49 -9.02 -25.74
N THR A 14 -6.25 -7.92 -25.73
CA THR A 14 -7.46 -7.76 -26.54
C THR A 14 -7.31 -6.57 -27.46
N ASP A 15 -7.94 -6.64 -28.63
CA ASP A 15 -8.15 -5.47 -29.47
C ASP A 15 -9.01 -4.43 -28.70
N ILE A 16 -8.84 -3.15 -28.98
CA ILE A 16 -9.56 -2.03 -28.34
C ILE A 16 -11.08 -2.21 -28.43
N ARG A 17 -11.57 -2.91 -29.47
CA ARG A 17 -13.00 -3.18 -29.71
C ARG A 17 -13.56 -4.36 -28.92
N THR A 18 -12.70 -5.18 -28.31
CA THR A 18 -13.11 -6.38 -27.57
C THR A 18 -13.03 -6.09 -26.08
N SER A 19 -14.15 -6.29 -25.37
CA SER A 19 -14.21 -6.03 -23.93
C SER A 19 -13.38 -7.06 -23.17
N LEU A 20 -12.21 -6.64 -22.65
CA LEU A 20 -11.39 -7.46 -21.76
C LEU A 20 -12.19 -7.88 -20.51
N THR A 21 -13.10 -7.02 -20.04
CA THR A 21 -13.98 -7.30 -18.91
C THR A 21 -14.86 -8.53 -19.17
N GLU A 22 -15.46 -8.65 -20.35
CA GLU A 22 -16.33 -9.80 -20.69
C GLU A 22 -15.53 -11.12 -20.70
N ILE A 23 -14.33 -11.10 -21.29
CA ILE A 23 -13.46 -12.27 -21.36
C ILE A 23 -13.05 -12.72 -19.96
N LEU A 24 -12.54 -11.80 -19.14
CA LEU A 24 -12.10 -12.11 -17.78
C LEU A 24 -13.25 -12.56 -16.88
N THR A 25 -14.45 -12.00 -17.09
CA THR A 25 -15.65 -12.38 -16.32
C THR A 25 -16.07 -13.81 -16.64
N LYS A 26 -16.02 -14.21 -17.92
CA LYS A 26 -16.32 -15.59 -18.33
C LYS A 26 -15.29 -16.59 -17.81
N GLU A 27 -14.00 -16.25 -17.88
CA GLU A 27 -12.93 -17.10 -17.32
C GLU A 27 -13.08 -17.24 -15.79
N ALA A 28 -13.50 -16.17 -15.10
CA ALA A 28 -13.82 -16.22 -13.67
C ALA A 28 -15.00 -17.17 -13.37
N GLU A 29 -16.07 -17.14 -14.17
CA GLU A 29 -17.20 -18.07 -14.02
C GLU A 29 -16.78 -19.54 -14.21
N GLU A 30 -15.95 -19.83 -15.22
CA GLU A 30 -15.42 -21.18 -15.46
C GLU A 30 -14.54 -21.67 -14.29
N LEU A 31 -13.72 -20.80 -13.71
CA LEU A 31 -12.90 -21.11 -12.54
C LEU A 31 -13.75 -21.36 -11.28
N VAL A 32 -14.84 -20.61 -11.10
CA VAL A 32 -15.80 -20.84 -10.01
C VAL A 32 -16.56 -22.14 -10.20
N ALA A 33 -16.98 -22.46 -11.43
CA ALA A 33 -17.61 -23.75 -11.74
C ALA A 33 -16.68 -24.94 -11.43
N ALA A 34 -15.35 -24.74 -11.56
CA ALA A 34 -14.33 -25.70 -11.14
C ALA A 34 -14.06 -25.68 -9.61
N GLY A 35 -14.82 -24.93 -8.82
CA GLY A 35 -14.74 -24.88 -7.36
C GLY A 35 -13.65 -23.95 -6.81
N LYS A 36 -13.05 -23.08 -7.62
CA LYS A 36 -12.02 -22.13 -7.17
C LYS A 36 -12.65 -20.84 -6.66
N ARG A 37 -11.99 -20.19 -5.69
CA ARG A 37 -12.31 -18.80 -5.29
C ARG A 37 -11.56 -17.85 -6.21
N VAL A 38 -12.25 -16.84 -6.75
CA VAL A 38 -11.68 -15.89 -7.71
C VAL A 38 -11.69 -14.48 -7.13
N PHE A 39 -10.53 -13.82 -7.17
CA PHE A 39 -10.39 -12.40 -6.83
C PHE A 39 -10.19 -11.60 -8.10
N TYR A 40 -11.16 -10.73 -8.44
CA TYR A 40 -11.05 -9.83 -9.58
C TYR A 40 -10.53 -8.47 -9.10
N ILE A 41 -9.30 -8.11 -9.50
CA ILE A 41 -8.65 -6.88 -9.05
C ILE A 41 -8.86 -5.77 -10.09
N ALA A 42 -9.67 -4.77 -9.75
CA ALA A 42 -9.92 -3.61 -10.61
C ALA A 42 -8.92 -2.47 -10.34
N PRO A 43 -8.52 -1.68 -11.36
CA PRO A 43 -7.69 -0.48 -11.19
C PRO A 43 -8.37 0.61 -10.35
N ASN A 44 -7.59 1.36 -9.57
CA ASN A 44 -8.11 2.41 -8.67
C ASN A 44 -8.75 3.61 -9.40
N SER A 45 -8.35 3.92 -10.63
CA SER A 45 -8.72 5.15 -11.34
C SER A 45 -10.12 5.12 -12.00
N LEU A 46 -10.76 3.95 -12.10
CA LEU A 46 -12.08 3.76 -12.72
C LEU A 46 -12.91 2.72 -11.95
N SER A 47 -12.61 2.56 -10.66
CA SER A 47 -12.94 1.34 -9.93
C SER A 47 -14.43 1.07 -9.84
N PHE A 48 -15.27 2.10 -9.65
CA PHE A 48 -16.71 1.91 -9.51
C PHE A 48 -17.38 1.50 -10.83
N GLU A 49 -17.05 2.17 -11.93
CA GLU A 49 -17.59 1.83 -13.26
C GLU A 49 -17.11 0.46 -13.73
N LYS A 50 -15.84 0.13 -13.47
CA LYS A 50 -15.27 -1.19 -13.80
C LYS A 50 -15.84 -2.30 -12.94
N GLU A 51 -15.99 -2.07 -11.64
CA GLU A 51 -16.62 -3.02 -10.71
C GLU A 51 -18.07 -3.29 -11.10
N ARG A 52 -18.82 -2.22 -11.41
CA ARG A 52 -20.18 -2.33 -11.94
C ARG A 52 -20.23 -3.10 -13.26
N ALA A 53 -19.35 -2.78 -14.22
CA ALA A 53 -19.32 -3.48 -15.50
C ALA A 53 -19.03 -4.98 -15.35
N VAL A 54 -18.14 -5.36 -14.42
CA VAL A 54 -17.90 -6.78 -14.10
C VAL A 54 -19.15 -7.44 -13.52
N LEU A 55 -19.81 -6.78 -12.56
CA LEU A 55 -21.04 -7.29 -11.95
C LEU A 55 -22.19 -7.41 -12.96
N GLU A 56 -22.28 -6.51 -13.93
CA GLU A 56 -23.27 -6.54 -15.02
C GLU A 56 -23.01 -7.67 -16.02
N CYS A 57 -21.74 -8.04 -16.24
CA CYS A 57 -21.37 -9.17 -17.10
C CYS A 57 -21.52 -10.54 -16.43
N LEU A 58 -21.63 -10.60 -15.09
CA LEU A 58 -21.80 -11.85 -14.36
C LEU A 58 -23.26 -12.34 -14.46
N SER A 59 -23.42 -13.56 -14.95
CA SER A 59 -24.73 -14.19 -15.17
C SER A 59 -25.51 -14.40 -13.86
N GLN A 60 -24.80 -14.63 -12.76
CA GLN A 60 -25.33 -14.57 -11.40
C GLN A 60 -24.83 -13.30 -10.73
N GLN A 61 -25.73 -12.32 -10.58
CA GLN A 61 -25.50 -10.99 -9.99
C GLN A 61 -24.90 -11.06 -8.56
N ALA A 62 -23.59 -11.33 -8.47
CA ALA A 62 -22.80 -11.66 -7.29
C ALA A 62 -22.95 -13.12 -6.79
N SER A 63 -22.04 -13.99 -7.25
CA SER A 63 -21.71 -15.22 -6.55
C SER A 63 -20.67 -14.92 -5.47
N PHE A 64 -20.88 -15.39 -4.23
CA PHE A 64 -19.90 -15.31 -3.12
C PHE A 64 -18.50 -15.84 -3.48
N ALA A 65 -18.38 -16.61 -4.57
CA ALA A 65 -17.12 -17.15 -5.06
C ALA A 65 -16.26 -16.15 -5.87
N ILE A 66 -16.85 -15.07 -6.40
CA ILE A 66 -16.13 -14.02 -7.15
C ILE A 66 -16.16 -12.74 -6.32
N THR A 67 -15.00 -12.35 -5.80
CA THR A 67 -14.84 -11.10 -5.06
C THR A 67 -14.18 -10.06 -5.96
N VAL A 68 -14.91 -9.01 -6.32
CA VAL A 68 -14.36 -7.85 -7.02
C VAL A 68 -13.77 -6.90 -5.97
N THR A 69 -12.49 -6.56 -6.09
CA THR A 69 -11.81 -5.69 -5.12
C THR A 69 -10.67 -4.92 -5.76
N ARG A 70 -9.98 -4.08 -4.97
CA ARG A 70 -8.81 -3.30 -5.38
C ARG A 70 -7.57 -3.86 -4.72
N PHE A 71 -6.40 -3.64 -5.30
CA PHE A 71 -5.14 -4.14 -4.75
C PHE A 71 -4.92 -3.68 -3.29
N ALA A 72 -5.17 -2.39 -3.01
CA ALA A 72 -5.07 -1.82 -1.66
C ALA A 72 -6.06 -2.45 -0.65
N GLN A 73 -7.20 -2.95 -1.12
CA GLN A 73 -8.23 -3.57 -0.29
C GLN A 73 -8.06 -5.09 -0.17
N MET A 74 -7.35 -5.73 -1.11
CA MET A 74 -7.09 -7.17 -1.12
C MET A 74 -6.29 -7.62 0.11
N ALA A 75 -5.36 -6.80 0.60
CA ALA A 75 -4.62 -7.09 1.84
C ALA A 75 -5.56 -7.35 3.02
N ARG A 76 -6.75 -6.72 3.06
CA ARG A 76 -7.76 -7.00 4.11
C ARG A 76 -8.28 -8.43 3.99
N TYR A 77 -8.64 -8.87 2.79
CA TYR A 77 -9.14 -10.24 2.57
C TYR A 77 -8.14 -11.33 2.92
N LEU A 78 -6.83 -11.03 2.86
CA LEU A 78 -5.76 -11.97 3.17
C LEU A 78 -5.32 -11.93 4.64
N VAL A 79 -5.49 -10.80 5.33
CA VAL A 79 -4.96 -10.55 6.69
C VAL A 79 -6.06 -10.51 7.77
N LEU A 80 -7.33 -10.72 7.40
CA LEU A 80 -8.52 -10.63 8.26
C LEU A 80 -8.54 -11.50 9.54
N ASN A 81 -7.58 -12.42 9.75
CA ASN A 81 -7.51 -13.22 10.97
C ASN A 81 -6.55 -12.70 12.04
N ASP A 82 -5.60 -11.80 11.73
CA ASP A 82 -4.57 -11.35 12.69
C ASP A 82 -4.11 -9.90 12.43
N LEU A 83 -5.03 -8.94 12.40
CA LEU A 83 -4.64 -7.53 12.47
C LEU A 83 -4.56 -7.11 13.94
N PRO A 84 -3.37 -6.89 14.52
CA PRO A 84 -3.29 -6.05 15.70
C PRO A 84 -3.91 -4.71 15.32
N ALA A 85 -4.78 -4.19 16.19
CA ALA A 85 -5.48 -2.93 16.01
C ALA A 85 -4.49 -1.76 15.98
N LYS A 86 -3.73 -1.64 14.88
CA LYS A 86 -2.82 -0.53 14.70
C LYS A 86 -3.67 0.70 14.47
N THR A 87 -3.55 1.66 15.38
CA THR A 87 -4.31 2.91 15.29
C THR A 87 -3.84 3.65 14.06
N SER A 88 -4.77 4.05 13.19
CA SER A 88 -4.50 4.83 11.99
C SER A 88 -3.97 6.21 12.39
N LEU A 89 -2.73 6.50 12.03
CA LEU A 89 -2.11 7.81 12.23
C LEU A 89 -2.48 8.73 11.05
N ASP A 90 -2.92 9.95 11.33
CA ASP A 90 -3.10 11.00 10.33
C ASP A 90 -1.79 11.78 10.11
N ASP A 91 -1.75 12.67 9.11
CA ASP A 91 -0.54 13.47 8.80
C ASP A 91 -0.12 14.34 9.98
N ILE A 92 -1.08 14.82 10.77
CA ILE A 92 -0.81 15.59 11.99
C ILE A 92 -0.11 14.69 13.01
N GLY A 93 -0.64 13.50 13.28
CA GLY A 93 -0.04 12.52 14.16
C GLY A 93 1.34 12.06 13.68
N LEU A 94 1.54 11.93 12.37
CA LEU A 94 2.84 11.64 11.78
C LEU A 94 3.83 12.78 12.05
N GLY A 95 3.42 14.02 11.81
CA GLY A 95 4.22 15.20 12.13
C GLY A 95 4.59 15.28 13.60
N MET A 96 3.67 14.93 14.51
CA MET A 96 3.95 14.85 15.95
C MET A 96 4.94 13.73 16.28
N ALA A 97 4.87 12.59 15.60
CA ALA A 97 5.82 11.49 15.75
C ALA A 97 7.24 11.91 15.28
N PHE A 98 7.34 12.55 14.11
CA PHE A 98 8.61 13.14 13.64
C PHE A 98 9.15 14.16 14.62
N TYR A 99 8.34 15.13 15.04
CA TYR A 99 8.73 16.16 16.00
C TYR A 99 9.29 15.55 17.30
N LYS A 100 8.59 14.55 17.87
CA LYS A 100 9.03 13.87 19.09
C LYS A 100 10.36 13.14 18.89
N CYS A 101 10.48 12.34 17.83
CA CYS A 101 11.71 11.58 17.55
C CYS A 101 12.91 12.50 17.31
N LEU A 102 12.69 13.60 16.58
CA LEU A 102 13.72 14.61 16.28
C LEU A 102 14.08 15.42 17.52
N ALA A 103 13.15 15.68 18.44
CA ALA A 103 13.43 16.35 19.71
C ALA A 103 14.39 15.54 20.59
N GLU A 104 14.28 14.20 20.56
CA GLU A 104 15.12 13.27 21.31
C GLU A 104 16.50 13.00 20.69
N LEU A 105 16.78 13.50 19.48
CA LEU A 105 18.12 13.42 18.87
C LEU A 105 18.99 14.58 19.34
N ASP A 106 20.28 14.34 19.63
CA ASP A 106 21.23 15.42 19.83
C ASP A 106 21.46 16.11 18.47
N PRO A 107 21.41 17.46 18.38
CA PRO A 107 21.77 18.15 17.14
C PRO A 107 23.11 17.73 16.54
N LYS A 108 24.06 17.27 17.37
CA LYS A 108 25.39 16.80 16.95
C LYS A 108 25.38 15.42 16.30
N ASP A 109 24.33 14.64 16.49
CA ASP A 109 24.16 13.34 15.84
C ASP A 109 23.77 13.51 14.35
N LEU A 110 23.34 14.72 13.97
CA LEU A 110 22.97 15.08 12.61
C LEU A 110 24.05 15.97 11.98
N ARG A 111 24.59 15.52 10.84
CA ARG A 111 25.69 16.19 10.13
C ARG A 111 25.25 17.45 9.40
N VAL A 112 24.00 17.47 8.91
CA VAL A 112 23.45 18.54 8.06
C VAL A 112 22.20 19.15 8.70
N TYR A 113 21.29 18.32 9.18
CA TYR A 113 19.95 18.77 9.59
C TYR A 113 19.83 19.13 11.08
N GLY A 114 20.91 19.05 11.84
CA GLY A 114 20.91 19.30 13.29
C GLY A 114 20.33 20.67 13.69
N ALA A 115 20.65 21.72 12.94
CA ALA A 115 20.17 23.08 13.19
C ALA A 115 18.67 23.28 12.87
N ILE A 116 18.11 22.47 11.96
CA ILE A 116 16.73 22.61 11.48
C ILE A 116 15.83 21.45 11.93
N LYS A 117 16.31 20.54 12.79
CA LYS A 117 15.59 19.32 13.18
C LYS A 117 14.21 19.55 13.82
N GLN A 118 13.93 20.74 14.33
CA GLN A 118 12.63 21.12 14.91
C GLN A 118 11.88 22.17 14.07
N ASP A 119 12.43 22.52 12.90
CA ASP A 119 11.78 23.46 12.00
C ASP A 119 10.51 22.80 11.41
N PRO A 120 9.34 23.47 11.50
CA PRO A 120 8.09 22.90 10.99
C PRO A 120 8.12 22.60 9.48
N GLN A 121 8.83 23.40 8.68
CA GLN A 121 8.94 23.20 7.25
C GLN A 121 9.82 21.99 6.92
N PHE A 122 10.90 21.79 7.68
CA PHE A 122 11.71 20.58 7.56
C PHE A 122 10.91 19.30 7.93
N ILE A 123 10.13 19.35 9.01
CA ILE A 123 9.26 18.22 9.39
C ILE A 123 8.24 17.93 8.31
N GLN A 124 7.63 18.96 7.70
CA GLN A 124 6.71 18.78 6.59
C GLN A 124 7.38 18.07 5.39
N GLN A 125 8.61 18.45 5.05
CA GLN A 125 9.37 17.78 3.99
C GLN A 125 9.66 16.30 4.31
N LEU A 126 9.92 15.97 5.58
CA LEU A 126 10.12 14.58 6.00
C LEU A 126 8.84 13.74 5.88
N ILE A 127 7.68 14.33 6.18
CA ILE A 127 6.37 13.69 5.99
C ILE A 127 6.11 13.42 4.50
N GLU A 128 6.37 14.40 3.65
CA GLU A 128 6.22 14.26 2.19
C GLU A 128 7.11 13.15 1.64
N LEU A 129 8.40 13.15 2.02
CA LEU A 129 9.34 12.11 1.63
C LEU A 129 8.91 10.72 2.13
N TYR A 130 8.44 10.63 3.38
CA TYR A 130 7.92 9.37 3.94
C TYR A 130 6.74 8.82 3.11
N HIS A 131 5.82 9.68 2.70
CA HIS A 131 4.67 9.31 1.87
C HIS A 131 5.09 8.86 0.47
N GLU A 132 6.01 9.58 -0.16
CA GLU A 132 6.55 9.20 -1.47
C GLU A 132 7.19 7.82 -1.42
N MET A 133 8.02 7.57 -0.41
CA MET A 133 8.68 6.27 -0.21
C MET A 133 7.68 5.15 0.05
N THR A 134 6.69 5.39 0.90
CA THR A 134 5.64 4.40 1.21
C THR A 134 4.81 4.07 -0.03
N THR A 135 4.48 5.08 -0.84
CA THR A 135 3.74 4.93 -2.09
C THR A 135 4.56 4.15 -3.14
N ALA A 136 5.86 4.42 -3.20
CA ALA A 136 6.80 3.75 -4.10
C ALA A 136 7.23 2.34 -3.63
N GLN A 137 6.79 1.89 -2.44
CA GLN A 137 7.26 0.65 -1.79
C GLN A 137 8.78 0.58 -1.64
N MET A 138 9.43 1.73 -1.43
CA MET A 138 10.88 1.82 -1.23
C MET A 138 11.24 1.74 0.25
N SER A 139 12.33 1.03 0.56
CA SER A 139 12.95 1.06 1.88
C SER A 139 13.77 2.33 2.03
N PHE A 140 13.91 2.86 3.25
CA PHE A 140 14.89 3.91 3.54
C PHE A 140 16.33 3.47 3.29
N LEU A 141 16.58 2.16 3.29
CA LEU A 141 17.87 1.59 2.87
C LEU A 141 18.13 1.75 1.37
N ASP A 142 17.09 1.97 0.54
CA ASP A 142 17.21 2.15 -0.91
C ASP A 142 17.57 3.60 -1.31
N LEU A 143 17.75 4.50 -0.32
CA LEU A 143 18.21 5.89 -0.52
C LEU A 143 19.69 5.97 -0.95
N GLU A 144 20.31 4.86 -1.37
CA GLU A 144 21.71 4.80 -1.82
C GLU A 144 22.02 5.73 -3.00
N SER A 145 21.01 6.13 -3.77
CA SER A 145 21.14 7.04 -4.92
C SER A 145 21.26 8.52 -4.55
N LEU A 146 21.11 8.89 -3.28
CA LEU A 146 21.39 10.24 -2.81
C LEU A 146 22.89 10.53 -2.93
N ALA A 147 23.25 11.50 -3.78
CA ALA A 147 24.64 11.89 -4.05
C ALA A 147 25.36 12.51 -2.82
N ASP A 148 24.61 12.94 -1.81
CA ASP A 148 25.10 13.60 -0.60
C ASP A 148 25.07 12.60 0.57
N GLU A 149 26.23 12.04 0.89
CA GLU A 149 26.37 10.99 1.91
C GLU A 149 26.01 11.48 3.33
N ASP A 150 26.27 12.75 3.63
CA ASP A 150 25.97 13.33 4.93
C ASP A 150 24.47 13.54 5.13
N LYS A 151 23.76 14.06 4.11
CA LYS A 151 22.29 14.13 4.14
C LYS A 151 21.66 12.75 4.20
N ARG A 152 22.20 11.79 3.45
CA ARG A 152 21.74 10.40 3.47
C ARG A 152 21.87 9.81 4.88
N SER A 153 23.02 10.01 5.53
CA SER A 153 23.25 9.53 6.90
C SER A 153 22.22 10.09 7.88
N ASP A 154 21.92 11.38 7.79
CA ASP A 154 20.92 12.02 8.65
C ASP A 154 19.51 11.46 8.40
N LEU A 155 19.10 11.35 7.14
CA LEU A 155 17.79 10.81 6.78
C LEU A 155 17.62 9.36 7.25
N LEU A 156 18.64 8.52 7.08
CA LEU A 156 18.63 7.13 7.57
C LEU A 156 18.39 7.08 9.08
N LEU A 157 19.14 7.88 9.85
CA LEU A 157 19.00 7.94 11.31
C LEU A 157 17.61 8.40 11.74
N ILE A 158 17.08 9.43 11.08
CA ILE A 158 15.75 9.98 11.36
C ILE A 158 14.67 8.92 11.07
N PHE A 159 14.69 8.32 9.89
CA PHE A 159 13.68 7.33 9.49
C PHE A 159 13.77 6.05 10.32
N GLU A 160 14.97 5.60 10.68
CA GLU A 160 15.14 4.46 11.58
C GLU A 160 14.50 4.72 12.95
N LYS A 161 14.75 5.89 13.53
CA LYS A 161 14.20 6.27 14.85
C LYS A 161 12.68 6.41 14.81
N VAL A 162 12.15 7.06 13.77
CA VAL A 162 10.69 7.22 13.58
C VAL A 162 10.01 5.87 13.33
N THR A 163 10.59 5.02 12.48
CA THR A 163 10.05 3.67 12.19
C THR A 163 10.04 2.82 13.45
N THR A 164 11.10 2.88 14.25
CA THR A 164 11.17 2.20 15.55
C THR A 164 10.07 2.69 16.50
N TYR A 165 9.88 4.00 16.59
CA TYR A 165 8.82 4.61 17.41
C TYR A 165 7.41 4.17 16.98
N LEU A 166 7.12 4.21 15.68
CA LEU A 166 5.83 3.80 15.13
C LEU A 166 5.56 2.30 15.36
N ASN A 167 6.58 1.45 15.19
CA ASN A 167 6.48 0.02 15.44
C ASN A 167 6.25 -0.32 16.92
N GLN A 168 6.93 0.38 17.83
CA GLN A 168 6.72 0.22 19.28
C GLN A 168 5.31 0.64 19.70
N GLY A 169 4.78 1.72 19.12
CA GLY A 169 3.44 2.23 19.44
C GLY A 169 2.29 1.43 18.82
N GLN A 170 2.56 0.37 18.04
CA GLN A 170 1.57 -0.27 17.17
C GLN A 170 0.83 0.76 16.30
N LEU A 171 1.51 1.80 15.85
CA LEU A 171 0.91 2.83 15.00
C LEU A 171 1.13 2.41 13.54
N ALA A 172 0.07 2.43 12.74
CA ALA A 172 0.18 2.28 11.28
C ALA A 172 -0.39 3.53 10.64
N GLN A 173 0.25 3.97 9.56
CA GLN A 173 -0.39 4.91 8.65
C GLN A 173 -1.63 4.24 8.08
N GLY A 174 -2.79 4.83 8.37
CA GLY A 174 -4.07 4.34 7.90
C GLY A 174 -4.88 5.54 7.44
N SER A 175 -5.21 5.57 6.15
CA SER A 175 -6.27 6.45 5.68
C SER A 175 -7.55 6.10 6.44
N GLN A 176 -8.23 7.10 6.99
CA GLN A 176 -9.51 6.96 7.66
C GLN A 176 -10.42 6.07 6.79
N PHE A 177 -10.65 4.85 7.26
CA PHE A 177 -11.38 3.86 6.48
C PHE A 177 -12.84 4.24 6.50
N VAL A 178 -13.31 4.84 5.40
CA VAL A 178 -14.72 5.15 5.19
C VAL A 178 -15.51 3.84 5.30
N PRO A 179 -16.47 3.75 6.24
CA PRO A 179 -17.36 2.60 6.32
C PRO A 179 -18.23 2.55 5.07
N ILE A 180 -18.48 1.32 4.60
CA ILE A 180 -19.48 1.02 3.57
C ILE A 180 -20.87 1.35 4.11
#